data_AF-S3X1S8-F1
#
_entry.id   AF-S3X1S8-F1
#
_cell.length_a   1.000
_cell.length_b   1.000
_cell.length_c   1.000
_cell.angle_alpha   90.00
_cell.angle_beta   90.00
_cell.angle_gamma   90.00
#
_symmetry.space_group_name_H-M   'P 1'
#
loop_
_entity.id
_entity.type
_entity.pdbx_description
1 polymer ?
#
loop_
_entity_poly.entity_id
_entity_poly.type
_entity_poly.pdbx_seq_one_letter_code
_entity_poly.pdbx_strand_id
1 'polypeptide(L)'
;MDTTVERVRQLISSTGMTQTAFAELVGIEKSKLSKSLKGTRKFSSLDLAMLAEAGGVTVDWLLGIDTETAMAARASVGSSAEKAVNKALQYATMRSDLVGLGYEQQWRLPDVDTLRGRWVDQGADLADQALKVVRAGGRSVSRNLASVIEDVFGVDVAVQDLGENFDGLAVSTSTVRLILVATSTNASRQRFTMAHELGHLLAHDDQEIHQDRDIHADENRYSESEVRANAFAAAFLMPEFELQEWLFEHGSEMDALCRLATDLIVSPSALAYRLWNLELIDAQAKDQLRQLSSREAARKVECSDLFARRMESAMVPKAPQSLLRDTFAAFEEGLITLRPYAQLLDADPRLLREELADNEVALMR
;
A
#
# COMPACT_ATOMS: atom_id res chain seq x y z
N MET A 1 3.51 34.10 -19.47
CA MET A 1 2.43 34.69 -18.64
C MET A 1 2.77 34.40 -17.20
N ASP A 2 2.59 35.36 -16.30
CA ASP A 2 2.93 35.20 -14.87
C ASP A 2 1.97 34.19 -14.23
N THR A 3 2.49 33.01 -13.88
CA THR A 3 1.75 31.88 -13.27
C THR A 3 1.01 32.30 -12.01
N THR A 4 1.54 33.29 -11.29
CA THR A 4 0.95 33.80 -10.05
C THR A 4 -0.35 34.53 -10.30
N VAL A 5 -0.37 35.40 -11.32
CA VAL A 5 -1.55 36.19 -11.66
C VAL A 5 -2.71 35.30 -12.08
N GLU A 6 -2.43 34.23 -12.83
CA GLU A 6 -3.46 33.29 -13.28
C GLU A 6 -4.04 32.48 -12.12
N ARG A 7 -3.19 31.97 -11.21
CA ARG A 7 -3.66 31.24 -10.02
C ARG A 7 -4.48 32.13 -9.07
N VAL A 8 -4.14 33.41 -8.92
CA VAL A 8 -4.98 34.37 -8.17
C VAL A 8 -6.34 34.59 -8.87
N ARG A 9 -6.40 34.67 -10.20
CA ARG A 9 -7.69 34.76 -10.92
C ARG A 9 -8.54 33.52 -10.72
N GLN A 10 -7.92 32.34 -10.78
CA GLN A 10 -8.59 31.07 -10.56
C GLN A 10 -9.18 30.99 -9.15
N LEU A 11 -8.41 31.41 -8.15
CA LEU A 11 -8.84 31.47 -6.74
C LEU A 11 -10.07 32.37 -6.55
N ILE A 12 -10.07 33.56 -7.16
CA ILE A 12 -11.21 34.48 -7.06
C ILE A 12 -12.45 33.83 -7.69
N SER A 13 -12.30 33.26 -8.89
CA SER A 13 -13.40 32.59 -9.59
C SER A 13 -13.98 31.41 -8.81
N SER A 14 -13.17 30.62 -8.10
CA SER A 14 -13.65 29.46 -7.34
C SER A 14 -14.48 29.84 -6.11
N THR A 15 -14.34 31.07 -5.59
CA THR A 15 -15.19 31.55 -4.47
C THR A 15 -16.58 32.00 -4.90
N GLY A 16 -16.84 32.15 -6.20
CA GLY A 16 -18.08 32.73 -6.73
C GLY A 16 -18.26 34.22 -6.42
N MET A 17 -17.25 34.87 -5.81
CA MET A 17 -17.29 36.29 -5.47
C MET A 17 -16.82 37.16 -6.64
N THR A 18 -17.31 38.40 -6.69
CA THR A 18 -16.72 39.41 -7.58
C THR A 18 -15.33 39.80 -7.08
N GLN A 19 -14.42 40.22 -7.97
CA GLN A 19 -13.08 40.71 -7.58
C GLN A 19 -13.15 41.82 -6.53
N THR A 20 -14.19 42.66 -6.60
CA THR A 20 -14.45 43.75 -5.66
C THR A 20 -14.80 43.22 -4.26
N ALA A 21 -15.70 42.24 -4.18
CA ALA A 21 -16.10 41.63 -2.91
C ALA A 21 -14.95 40.83 -2.28
N PHE A 22 -14.17 40.13 -3.11
CA PHE A 22 -13.00 39.39 -2.64
C PHE A 22 -11.90 40.34 -2.14
N ALA A 23 -11.66 41.47 -2.81
CA ALA A 23 -10.72 42.48 -2.34
C ALA A 23 -11.09 43.04 -0.96
N GLU A 24 -12.38 43.29 -0.73
CA GLU A 24 -12.90 43.76 0.56
C GLU A 24 -12.75 42.71 1.66
N LEU A 25 -13.07 41.45 1.37
CA LEU A 25 -12.90 40.33 2.30
C LEU A 25 -11.44 40.17 2.75
N VAL A 26 -10.51 40.28 1.80
CA VAL A 26 -9.08 40.12 2.06
C VAL A 26 -8.48 41.36 2.71
N GLY A 27 -9.11 42.53 2.61
CA GLY A 27 -8.53 43.80 3.08
C GLY A 27 -7.47 44.39 2.14
N ILE A 28 -7.52 44.04 0.84
CA ILE A 28 -6.66 44.62 -0.20
C ILE A 28 -7.40 45.75 -0.90
N GLU A 29 -6.75 46.89 -1.12
CA GLU A 29 -7.32 47.99 -1.87
C GLU A 29 -7.71 47.55 -3.31
N LYS A 30 -8.94 47.82 -3.73
CA LYS A 30 -9.49 47.42 -5.04
C LYS A 30 -8.58 47.81 -6.22
N SER A 31 -8.01 49.02 -6.17
CA SER A 31 -7.12 49.52 -7.22
C SER A 31 -5.79 48.75 -7.28
N LYS A 32 -5.30 48.29 -6.12
CA LYS A 32 -4.09 47.49 -5.96
C LYS A 32 -4.29 46.07 -6.50
N LEU A 33 -5.40 45.41 -6.18
CA LEU A 33 -5.73 44.08 -6.71
C LEU A 33 -5.87 44.12 -8.24
N SER A 34 -6.61 45.10 -8.79
CA SER A 34 -6.82 45.23 -10.24
C SER A 34 -5.52 45.45 -11.01
N LYS A 35 -4.62 46.32 -10.52
CA LYS A 35 -3.30 46.54 -11.13
C LYS A 35 -2.42 45.28 -11.08
N SER A 36 -2.48 44.55 -9.98
CA SER A 36 -1.72 43.31 -9.83
C SER A 36 -2.22 42.20 -10.75
N LEU A 37 -3.55 42.07 -10.88
CA LEU A 37 -4.18 41.15 -11.82
C LEU A 37 -3.96 41.53 -13.29
N LYS A 38 -3.69 42.80 -13.62
CA LYS A 38 -3.31 43.22 -14.99
C LYS A 38 -1.81 43.06 -15.27
N GLY A 39 -1.03 42.62 -14.29
CA GLY A 39 0.43 42.48 -14.39
C GLY A 39 1.19 43.81 -14.40
N THR A 40 0.54 44.94 -14.15
CA THR A 40 1.20 46.27 -14.07
C THR A 40 1.79 46.55 -12.69
N ARG A 41 1.51 45.67 -11.72
CA ARG A 41 2.10 45.64 -10.39
C ARG A 41 2.31 44.19 -9.99
N LYS A 42 3.37 43.88 -9.24
CA LYS A 42 3.55 42.54 -8.64
C LYS A 42 2.81 42.46 -7.30
N PHE A 43 2.29 41.29 -6.97
CA PHE A 43 1.80 41.01 -5.62
C PHE A 43 2.97 41.07 -4.63
N SER A 44 2.77 41.72 -3.49
CA SER A 44 3.72 41.60 -2.37
C SER A 44 3.52 40.27 -1.64
N SER A 45 4.51 39.83 -0.88
CA SER A 45 4.39 38.61 -0.06
C SER A 45 3.22 38.66 0.91
N LEU A 46 2.92 39.84 1.46
CA LEU A 46 1.77 40.07 2.33
C LEU A 46 0.45 39.94 1.55
N ASP A 47 0.37 40.47 0.33
CA ASP A 47 -0.83 40.30 -0.51
C ASP A 47 -1.08 38.82 -0.81
N LEU A 48 -0.04 38.06 -1.15
CA LEU A 48 -0.17 36.62 -1.44
C LEU A 48 -0.60 35.82 -0.21
N ALA A 49 -0.06 36.13 0.98
CA ALA A 49 -0.45 35.46 2.22
C ALA A 49 -1.93 35.70 2.55
N MET A 50 -2.39 36.96 2.45
CA MET A 50 -3.78 37.31 2.73
C MET A 50 -4.74 36.69 1.71
N LEU A 51 -4.36 36.66 0.43
CA LEU A 51 -5.13 35.99 -0.62
C LEU A 51 -5.21 34.47 -0.39
N ALA A 52 -4.09 33.85 -0.01
CA ALA A 52 -4.00 32.41 0.27
C ALA A 52 -4.89 32.01 1.46
N GLU A 53 -4.84 32.78 2.55
CA GLU A 53 -5.65 32.57 3.75
C GLU A 53 -7.15 32.69 3.46
N ALA A 54 -7.58 33.77 2.81
CA ALA A 54 -8.98 33.97 2.47
C ALA A 54 -9.52 32.95 1.45
N GLY A 55 -8.63 32.41 0.60
CA GLY A 55 -8.96 31.43 -0.42
C GLY A 55 -8.79 29.96 0.01
N GLY A 56 -8.27 29.70 1.21
CA GLY A 56 -8.01 28.33 1.69
C GLY A 56 -6.93 27.58 0.92
N VAL A 57 -5.94 28.29 0.35
CA VAL A 57 -4.81 27.71 -0.40
C VAL A 57 -3.47 28.13 0.22
N THR A 58 -2.33 27.59 -0.22
CA THR A 58 -1.00 28.07 0.21
C THR A 58 -0.44 29.14 -0.71
N VAL A 59 0.48 29.94 -0.17
CA VAL A 59 1.26 30.92 -0.93
C VAL A 59 2.09 30.25 -2.02
N ASP A 60 2.65 29.08 -1.74
CA ASP A 60 3.43 28.30 -2.70
C ASP A 60 2.57 27.85 -3.89
N TRP A 61 1.33 27.41 -3.63
CA TRP A 61 0.37 27.19 -4.71
C TRP A 61 0.13 28.47 -5.51
N LEU A 62 -0.08 29.64 -4.90
CA LEU A 62 -0.23 30.88 -5.67
C LEU A 62 1.01 31.17 -6.53
N LEU A 63 2.21 30.87 -6.06
CA LEU A 63 3.46 31.18 -6.75
C LEU A 63 3.83 30.23 -7.90
N GLY A 64 3.04 29.20 -8.18
CA GLY A 64 3.48 28.20 -9.17
C GLY A 64 4.38 27.12 -8.57
N ILE A 65 4.67 27.19 -7.28
CA ILE A 65 5.53 26.24 -6.56
C ILE A 65 4.61 25.09 -6.17
N ASP A 66 4.80 23.91 -6.77
CA ASP A 66 3.95 22.77 -6.46
C ASP A 66 4.16 22.35 -5.00
N THR A 67 3.19 22.71 -4.16
CA THR A 67 3.09 22.27 -2.76
C THR A 67 1.72 21.66 -2.48
N GLU A 68 1.77 20.62 -1.66
CA GLU A 68 0.80 19.57 -1.36
C GLU A 68 -0.65 19.99 -1.03
N THR A 69 -0.91 21.23 -0.63
CA THR A 69 -2.24 21.68 -0.16
C THR A 69 -3.27 21.88 -1.28
N ALA A 70 -2.85 22.28 -2.48
CA ALA A 70 -3.73 22.28 -3.65
C ALA A 70 -3.83 20.90 -4.31
N MET A 71 -2.92 19.97 -3.97
CA MET A 71 -3.05 18.55 -4.30
C MET A 71 -4.05 17.86 -3.38
N ALA A 72 -4.16 18.23 -2.10
CA ALA A 72 -5.14 17.66 -1.18
C ALA A 72 -6.60 17.90 -1.63
N ALA A 73 -6.91 19.09 -2.16
CA ALA A 73 -8.24 19.40 -2.73
C ALA A 73 -8.48 18.78 -4.12
N ARG A 74 -7.41 18.40 -4.85
CA ARG A 74 -7.50 17.68 -6.13
C ARG A 74 -7.45 16.16 -5.98
N ALA A 75 -6.96 15.64 -4.84
CA ALA A 75 -6.89 14.21 -4.53
C ALA A 75 -8.28 13.56 -4.40
N SER A 76 -9.35 14.35 -4.25
CA SER A 76 -10.73 13.87 -4.36
C SER A 76 -11.22 13.69 -5.80
N VAL A 77 -10.41 14.05 -6.81
CA VAL A 77 -10.74 14.02 -8.26
C VAL A 77 -9.69 13.26 -9.08
N GLY A 78 -8.89 12.38 -8.46
CA GLY A 78 -7.98 11.47 -9.15
C GLY A 78 -8.56 10.05 -9.25
N SER A 79 -8.20 9.30 -10.30
CA SER A 79 -8.56 7.87 -10.39
C SER A 79 -7.95 7.09 -9.22
N SER A 80 -8.52 5.92 -8.88
CA SER A 80 -7.95 5.03 -7.85
C SER A 80 -6.47 4.70 -8.11
N ALA A 81 -6.10 4.54 -9.39
CA ALA A 81 -4.72 4.34 -9.81
C ALA A 81 -3.82 5.55 -9.50
N GLU A 82 -4.29 6.78 -9.74
CA GLU A 82 -3.53 8.00 -9.42
C GLU A 82 -3.32 8.15 -7.90
N LYS A 83 -4.34 7.84 -7.09
CA LYS A 83 -4.21 7.80 -5.63
C LYS A 83 -3.17 6.79 -5.18
N ALA A 84 -3.20 5.59 -5.74
CA ALA A 84 -2.24 4.53 -5.43
C ALA A 84 -0.81 4.94 -5.79
N VAL A 85 -0.59 5.47 -7.00
CA VAL A 85 0.73 5.93 -7.44
C VAL A 85 1.25 7.06 -6.55
N ASN A 86 0.42 8.07 -6.25
CA ASN A 86 0.82 9.17 -5.37
C ASN A 86 1.20 8.66 -3.96
N LYS A 87 0.44 7.70 -3.43
CA LYS A 87 0.73 7.13 -2.11
C LYS A 87 2.00 6.28 -2.12
N ALA A 88 2.23 5.52 -3.18
CA ALA A 88 3.44 4.74 -3.37
C ALA A 88 4.68 5.64 -3.51
N LEU A 89 4.59 6.72 -4.29
CA LEU A 89 5.65 7.72 -4.43
C LEU A 89 5.96 8.42 -3.10
N GLN A 90 4.94 8.71 -2.29
CA GLN A 90 5.13 9.26 -0.95
C GLN A 90 6.00 8.35 -0.08
N TYR A 91 5.63 7.06 0.04
CA TYR A 91 6.41 6.10 0.82
C TYR A 91 7.80 5.84 0.24
N ALA A 92 7.91 5.74 -1.09
CA ALA A 92 9.19 5.54 -1.76
C ALA A 92 10.15 6.73 -1.56
N THR A 93 9.62 7.96 -1.56
CA THR A 93 10.41 9.16 -1.27
C THR A 93 10.91 9.14 0.17
N MET A 94 10.03 8.89 1.14
CA MET A 94 10.42 8.77 2.56
C MET A 94 11.50 7.70 2.77
N ARG A 95 11.34 6.53 2.12
CA ARG A 95 12.35 5.47 2.19
C ARG A 95 13.67 5.90 1.56
N SER A 96 13.64 6.55 0.40
CA SER A 96 14.86 7.04 -0.27
C SER A 96 15.61 8.08 0.57
N ASP A 97 14.90 8.96 1.27
CA ASP A 97 15.51 9.94 2.17
C ASP A 97 16.21 9.24 3.35
N LEU A 98 15.57 8.22 3.94
CA LEU A 98 16.16 7.41 5.01
C LEU A 98 17.39 6.61 4.54
N VAL A 99 17.38 6.09 3.32
CA VAL A 99 18.56 5.47 2.70
C VAL A 99 19.72 6.47 2.65
N GLY A 100 19.47 7.72 2.27
CA GLY A 100 20.46 8.80 2.29
C GLY A 100 21.02 9.12 3.68
N LEU A 101 20.33 8.71 4.74
CA LEU A 101 20.73 8.84 6.14
C LEU A 101 21.36 7.55 6.72
N GLY A 102 21.53 6.50 5.91
CA GLY A 102 22.13 5.24 6.33
C GLY A 102 21.14 4.15 6.75
N TYR A 103 19.83 4.36 6.64
CA TYR A 103 18.80 3.36 6.93
C TYR A 103 18.40 2.59 5.67
N GLU A 104 19.32 1.76 5.18
CA GLU A 104 19.10 0.92 4.00
C GLU A 104 18.14 -0.24 4.28
N GLN A 105 17.26 -0.53 3.31
CA GLN A 105 16.48 -1.76 3.33
C GLN A 105 17.41 -2.97 3.21
N GLN A 106 17.22 -3.92 4.12
CA GLN A 106 17.92 -5.20 4.09
C GLN A 106 17.21 -6.15 3.12
N TRP A 107 17.20 -5.80 1.82
CA TRP A 107 16.55 -6.61 0.78
C TRP A 107 17.22 -7.96 0.67
N ARG A 108 16.45 -9.04 0.89
CA ARG A 108 16.94 -10.42 0.79
C ARG A 108 16.25 -11.14 -0.33
N LEU A 109 17.04 -11.56 -1.30
CA LEU A 109 16.58 -12.41 -2.39
C LEU A 109 16.74 -13.87 -2.01
N PRO A 110 15.75 -14.73 -2.34
CA PRO A 110 15.99 -16.16 -2.38
C PRO A 110 17.12 -16.46 -3.35
N ASP A 111 17.89 -17.51 -3.07
CA ASP A 111 18.88 -18.02 -3.99
C ASP A 111 18.15 -18.72 -5.14
N VAL A 112 17.98 -18.00 -6.26
CA VAL A 112 17.27 -18.50 -7.43
C VAL A 112 18.31 -18.89 -8.48
N ASP A 113 18.80 -20.13 -8.38
CA ASP A 113 19.56 -20.76 -9.46
C ASP A 113 18.67 -20.82 -10.70
N THR A 114 18.80 -19.84 -11.61
CA THR A 114 18.02 -19.61 -12.86
C THR A 114 16.66 -20.31 -12.93
N LEU A 115 15.58 -19.55 -12.79
CA LEU A 115 14.21 -20.01 -13.09
C LEU A 115 14.16 -20.62 -14.50
N ARG A 116 13.77 -21.90 -14.60
CA ARG A 116 13.69 -22.65 -15.87
C ARG A 116 12.34 -23.34 -15.99
N GLY A 117 11.91 -23.62 -17.22
CA GLY A 117 10.65 -24.31 -17.48
C GLY A 117 9.48 -23.34 -17.65
N ARG A 118 8.26 -23.84 -17.45
CA ARG A 118 7.03 -23.04 -17.64
C ARG A 118 6.93 -22.00 -16.53
N TRP A 119 6.32 -20.85 -16.82
CA TRP A 119 6.14 -19.76 -15.85
C TRP A 119 5.42 -20.17 -14.56
N VAL A 120 4.49 -21.13 -14.66
CA VAL A 120 3.84 -21.74 -13.49
C VAL A 120 4.85 -22.48 -12.61
N ASP A 121 5.75 -23.27 -13.22
CA ASP A 121 6.78 -24.03 -12.50
C ASP A 121 7.79 -23.05 -11.86
N GLN A 122 8.20 -22.01 -12.59
CA GLN A 122 9.08 -20.95 -12.08
C GLN A 122 8.49 -20.24 -10.85
N GLY A 123 7.18 -19.97 -10.85
CA GLY A 123 6.51 -19.32 -9.72
C GLY A 123 6.48 -20.23 -8.49
N ALA A 124 6.21 -21.52 -8.69
CA ALA A 124 6.23 -22.51 -7.62
C ALA A 124 7.66 -22.68 -7.04
N ASP A 125 8.67 -22.81 -7.90
CA ASP A 125 10.07 -22.92 -7.48
C ASP A 125 10.53 -21.68 -6.70
N LEU A 126 10.16 -20.49 -7.16
CA LEU A 126 10.45 -19.23 -6.47
C LEU A 126 9.79 -19.18 -5.08
N ALA A 127 8.54 -19.66 -4.97
CA ALA A 127 7.84 -19.74 -3.70
C ALA A 127 8.54 -20.70 -2.73
N ASP A 128 9.02 -21.85 -3.20
CA ASP A 128 9.76 -22.80 -2.37
C ASP A 128 11.07 -22.21 -1.85
N GLN A 129 11.80 -21.47 -2.68
CA GLN A 129 13.02 -20.78 -2.22
C GLN A 129 12.69 -19.66 -1.22
N ALA A 130 11.65 -18.86 -1.50
CA ALA A 130 11.19 -17.82 -0.58
C ALA A 130 10.77 -18.41 0.79
N LEU A 131 10.07 -19.55 0.80
CA LEU A 131 9.67 -20.25 2.03
C LEU A 131 10.87 -20.78 2.81
N LYS A 132 11.96 -21.20 2.16
CA LYS A 132 13.21 -21.55 2.86
C LYS A 132 13.80 -20.35 3.59
N VAL A 133 13.80 -19.17 2.97
CA VAL A 133 14.27 -17.93 3.62
C VAL A 133 13.36 -17.56 4.81
N VAL A 134 12.04 -17.67 4.66
CA VAL A 134 11.07 -17.45 5.75
C VAL A 134 11.32 -18.40 6.93
N ARG A 135 11.52 -19.70 6.66
CA ARG A 135 11.79 -20.72 7.68
C ARG A 135 13.15 -20.50 8.35
N ALA A 136 14.18 -20.13 7.59
CA ALA A 136 15.51 -19.80 8.13
C ALA A 136 15.45 -18.57 9.06
N GLY A 137 14.54 -17.63 8.82
CA GLY A 137 14.23 -16.52 9.73
C GLY A 137 13.40 -16.89 10.96
N GLY A 138 13.02 -18.16 11.16
CA GLY A 138 12.16 -18.60 12.26
C GLY A 138 10.72 -18.11 12.15
N ARG A 139 10.25 -17.82 10.94
CA ARG A 139 8.91 -17.28 10.66
C ARG A 139 8.05 -18.30 9.91
N SER A 140 6.75 -18.00 9.83
CA SER A 140 5.78 -18.77 9.04
C SER A 140 4.84 -17.80 8.34
N VAL A 141 4.51 -18.10 7.09
CA VAL A 141 3.59 -17.30 6.27
C VAL A 141 2.17 -17.28 6.84
N SER A 142 1.76 -18.28 7.62
CA SER A 142 0.40 -18.43 8.22
C SER A 142 -0.07 -17.24 9.07
N ARG A 143 0.84 -16.37 9.52
CA ARG A 143 0.55 -15.21 10.37
C ARG A 143 0.41 -13.92 9.56
N ASN A 144 0.65 -12.77 10.19
CA ASN A 144 0.65 -11.45 9.56
C ASN A 144 1.68 -11.40 8.42
N LEU A 145 1.20 -11.51 7.19
CA LEU A 145 2.02 -11.61 5.99
C LEU A 145 2.87 -10.34 5.78
N ALA A 146 2.32 -9.15 6.02
CA ALA A 146 3.04 -7.89 5.87
C ALA A 146 4.31 -7.87 6.74
N SER A 147 4.19 -8.24 8.02
CA SER A 147 5.35 -8.32 8.93
C SER A 147 6.34 -9.41 8.52
N VAL A 148 5.87 -10.56 8.02
CA VAL A 148 6.80 -11.58 7.49
C VAL A 148 7.58 -11.02 6.31
N ILE A 149 6.91 -10.30 5.41
CA ILE A 149 7.54 -9.70 4.24
C ILE A 149 8.59 -8.66 4.63
N GLU A 150 8.22 -7.74 5.52
CA GLU A 150 9.12 -6.69 6.01
C GLU A 150 10.33 -7.27 6.75
N ASP A 151 10.12 -8.22 7.66
CA ASP A 151 11.18 -8.73 8.53
C ASP A 151 12.12 -9.73 7.81
N VAL A 152 11.59 -10.51 6.87
CA VAL A 152 12.35 -11.57 6.19
C VAL A 152 12.99 -11.05 4.91
N PHE A 153 12.22 -10.32 4.10
CA PHE A 153 12.67 -9.87 2.79
C PHE A 153 13.14 -8.42 2.80
N GLY A 154 12.79 -7.59 3.79
CA GLY A 154 13.19 -6.18 3.82
C GLY A 154 12.39 -5.28 2.87
N VAL A 155 11.20 -5.72 2.46
CA VAL A 155 10.26 -4.94 1.62
C VAL A 155 9.26 -4.24 2.49
N ASP A 156 9.11 -2.93 2.32
CA ASP A 156 8.09 -2.16 3.04
C ASP A 156 6.69 -2.58 2.55
N VAL A 157 5.73 -2.80 3.47
CA VAL A 157 4.36 -3.18 3.09
C VAL A 157 3.34 -2.21 3.68
N ALA A 158 2.63 -1.49 2.81
CA ALA A 158 1.56 -0.58 3.19
C ALA A 158 0.18 -1.13 2.79
N VAL A 159 -0.82 -0.92 3.65
CA VAL A 159 -2.24 -1.13 3.36
C VAL A 159 -2.92 0.23 3.39
N GLN A 160 -3.58 0.68 2.33
CA GLN A 160 -4.18 2.02 2.27
C GLN A 160 -5.57 2.00 1.62
N ASP A 161 -6.39 3.00 1.91
CA ASP A 161 -7.63 3.21 1.15
C ASP A 161 -7.30 3.86 -0.19
N LEU A 162 -7.37 3.07 -1.27
CA LEU A 162 -6.99 3.48 -2.61
C LEU A 162 -8.21 3.75 -3.51
N GLY A 163 -9.42 3.66 -2.96
CA GLY A 163 -10.66 3.71 -3.73
C GLY A 163 -11.02 2.38 -4.41
N GLU A 164 -12.03 2.43 -5.29
CA GLU A 164 -12.57 1.23 -5.94
C GLU A 164 -11.71 0.79 -7.14
N ASN A 165 -11.75 -0.51 -7.48
CA ASN A 165 -11.09 -1.10 -8.66
C ASN A 165 -9.55 -1.06 -8.66
N PHE A 166 -8.93 -0.96 -7.49
CA PHE A 166 -7.47 -1.07 -7.35
C PHE A 166 -7.15 -2.05 -6.22
N ASP A 167 -6.39 -3.11 -6.50
CA ASP A 167 -6.06 -4.13 -5.49
C ASP A 167 -4.67 -3.91 -4.86
N GLY A 168 -3.67 -3.56 -5.66
CA GLY A 168 -2.30 -3.35 -5.21
C GLY A 168 -1.34 -2.95 -6.32
N LEU A 169 -0.12 -2.58 -5.92
CA LEU A 169 1.05 -2.42 -6.78
C LEU A 169 2.34 -2.71 -6.00
N ALA A 170 3.40 -2.95 -6.74
CA ALA A 170 4.77 -2.94 -6.24
C ALA A 170 5.58 -1.74 -6.78
N VAL A 171 6.54 -1.28 -5.99
CA VAL A 171 7.58 -0.33 -6.43
C VAL A 171 8.94 -0.96 -6.22
N SER A 172 9.73 -0.97 -7.29
CA SER A 172 11.11 -1.44 -7.32
C SER A 172 12.00 -0.37 -7.94
N THR A 173 12.95 0.16 -7.17
CA THR A 173 13.99 1.08 -7.67
C THR A 173 15.38 0.51 -7.38
N SER A 174 16.46 1.29 -7.50
CA SER A 174 17.78 0.84 -7.04
C SER A 174 17.87 0.71 -5.51
N THR A 175 17.06 1.44 -4.75
CA THR A 175 17.17 1.57 -3.29
C THR A 175 15.89 1.30 -2.52
N VAL A 176 14.75 1.18 -3.21
CA VAL A 176 13.43 1.03 -2.59
C VAL A 176 12.74 -0.23 -3.09
N ARG A 177 12.22 -1.03 -2.17
CA ARG A 177 11.23 -2.09 -2.39
C ARG A 177 10.00 -1.81 -1.53
N LEU A 178 8.85 -1.65 -2.17
CA LEU A 178 7.58 -1.37 -1.49
C LEU A 178 6.46 -2.18 -2.14
N ILE A 179 5.59 -2.75 -1.32
CA ILE A 179 4.30 -3.28 -1.72
C ILE A 179 3.22 -2.37 -1.13
N LEU A 180 2.31 -1.90 -1.96
CA LEU A 180 1.14 -1.14 -1.56
C LEU A 180 -0.11 -1.92 -1.94
N VAL A 181 -0.92 -2.32 -0.96
CA VAL A 181 -2.20 -2.99 -1.20
C VAL A 181 -3.37 -2.15 -0.71
N ALA A 182 -4.52 -2.29 -1.37
CA ALA A 182 -5.74 -1.62 -0.94
C ALA A 182 -6.33 -2.27 0.32
N THR A 183 -7.01 -1.48 1.14
CA THR A 183 -7.95 -2.01 2.15
C THR A 183 -9.01 -2.87 1.47
N SER A 184 -9.49 -3.91 2.13
CA SER A 184 -10.43 -4.85 1.50
C SER A 184 -11.44 -5.43 2.46
N THR A 185 -12.67 -5.59 1.98
CA THR A 185 -13.71 -6.40 2.63
C THR A 185 -13.47 -7.92 2.43
N ASN A 186 -12.44 -8.29 1.67
CA ASN A 186 -12.02 -9.67 1.47
C ASN A 186 -10.55 -9.85 1.89
N ALA A 187 -10.35 -10.24 3.14
CA ALA A 187 -9.02 -10.48 3.71
C ALA A 187 -8.20 -11.50 2.90
N SER A 188 -8.84 -12.54 2.34
CA SER A 188 -8.13 -13.53 1.51
C SER A 188 -7.66 -12.97 0.17
N ARG A 189 -8.42 -12.05 -0.45
CA ARG A 189 -8.00 -11.36 -1.68
C ARG A 189 -6.82 -10.43 -1.39
N GLN A 190 -6.92 -9.58 -0.37
CA GLN A 190 -5.82 -8.69 0.02
C GLN A 190 -4.52 -9.45 0.32
N ARG A 191 -4.63 -10.58 1.04
CA ARG A 191 -3.48 -11.44 1.33
C ARG A 191 -2.88 -12.08 0.08
N PHE A 192 -3.72 -12.53 -0.85
CA PHE A 192 -3.26 -13.07 -2.13
C PHE A 192 -2.57 -12.00 -2.97
N THR A 193 -3.16 -10.80 -3.09
CA THR A 193 -2.55 -9.65 -3.77
C THR A 193 -1.18 -9.33 -3.17
N MET A 194 -1.06 -9.25 -1.85
CA MET A 194 0.23 -9.00 -1.19
C MET A 194 1.30 -10.05 -1.52
N ALA A 195 0.93 -11.33 -1.60
CA ALA A 195 1.84 -12.39 -2.02
C ALA A 195 2.17 -12.32 -3.53
N HIS A 196 1.21 -11.91 -4.35
CA HIS A 196 1.37 -11.72 -5.79
C HIS A 196 2.38 -10.60 -6.09
N GLU A 197 2.22 -9.43 -5.48
CA GLU A 197 3.18 -8.31 -5.60
C GLU A 197 4.59 -8.70 -5.14
N LEU A 198 4.70 -9.49 -4.06
CA LEU A 198 5.98 -10.04 -3.63
C LEU A 198 6.59 -10.96 -4.70
N GLY A 199 5.77 -11.75 -5.39
CA GLY A 199 6.19 -12.61 -6.49
C GLY A 199 6.87 -11.83 -7.61
N HIS A 200 6.28 -10.71 -8.03
CA HIS A 200 6.87 -9.80 -9.02
C HIS A 200 8.23 -9.26 -8.56
N LEU A 201 8.29 -8.75 -7.32
CA LEU A 201 9.53 -8.20 -6.76
C LEU A 201 10.66 -9.24 -6.68
N LEU A 202 10.35 -10.48 -6.28
CA LEU A 202 11.35 -11.54 -6.14
C LEU A 202 11.77 -12.13 -7.49
N ALA A 203 10.88 -12.17 -8.47
CA ALA A 203 11.18 -12.63 -9.82
C ALA A 203 12.08 -11.64 -10.60
N HIS A 204 12.20 -10.40 -10.13
CA HIS A 204 12.89 -9.29 -10.81
C HIS A 204 12.31 -8.98 -12.19
N ASP A 205 10.99 -9.12 -12.32
CA ASP A 205 10.27 -8.73 -13.54
C ASP A 205 10.22 -7.20 -13.74
N ASP A 206 10.65 -6.46 -12.70
CA ASP A 206 10.40 -5.04 -12.50
C ASP A 206 11.72 -4.26 -12.61
N GLN A 207 12.13 -3.93 -13.84
CA GLN A 207 13.13 -2.88 -14.07
C GLN A 207 12.51 -1.49 -14.29
N GLU A 208 11.19 -1.36 -14.43
CA GLU A 208 10.49 -0.09 -14.53
C GLU A 208 9.16 -0.21 -13.77
N ILE A 209 8.70 0.87 -13.13
CA ILE A 209 7.44 0.93 -12.37
C ILE A 209 6.32 0.30 -13.22
N HIS A 210 5.91 -0.94 -12.91
CA HIS A 210 4.72 -1.51 -13.52
C HIS A 210 3.54 -0.77 -12.94
N GLN A 211 3.12 0.26 -13.67
CA GLN A 211 1.76 0.72 -13.59
C GLN A 211 0.92 -0.40 -14.19
N ASP A 212 0.57 -1.40 -13.40
CA ASP A 212 -0.44 -2.35 -13.82
C ASP A 212 -1.76 -1.61 -13.96
N ARG A 213 -1.96 -1.16 -15.20
CA ARG A 213 -3.23 -0.72 -15.73
C ARG A 213 -4.16 -1.93 -15.64
N ASP A 214 -5.15 -1.79 -14.78
CA ASP A 214 -6.36 -2.59 -14.78
C ASP A 214 -6.15 -4.11 -14.66
N ILE A 215 -6.35 -4.63 -13.46
CA ILE A 215 -6.66 -6.04 -13.16
C ILE A 215 -7.95 -6.53 -13.89
N HIS A 216 -8.53 -5.71 -14.78
CA HIS A 216 -9.70 -6.01 -15.61
C HIS A 216 -9.53 -5.81 -17.12
N ALA A 217 -8.32 -5.54 -17.64
CA ALA A 217 -8.08 -5.60 -19.09
C ALA A 217 -7.70 -7.04 -19.52
N ASP A 218 -8.58 -7.68 -20.28
CA ASP A 218 -8.47 -9.07 -20.79
C ASP A 218 -7.15 -9.37 -21.55
N GLU A 219 -6.39 -8.34 -21.95
CA GLU A 219 -5.17 -8.47 -22.76
C GLU A 219 -3.89 -8.73 -21.95
N ASN A 220 -3.82 -8.36 -20.65
CA ASN A 220 -2.59 -8.51 -19.83
C ASN A 220 -2.63 -9.69 -18.85
N ARG A 221 -3.81 -10.26 -18.60
CA ARG A 221 -4.06 -11.34 -17.62
C ARG A 221 -3.33 -12.66 -17.92
N TYR A 222 -2.84 -12.81 -19.15
CA TYR A 222 -2.11 -13.99 -19.64
C TYR A 222 -0.63 -13.69 -19.90
N SER A 223 -0.11 -12.55 -19.42
CA SER A 223 1.32 -12.31 -19.50
C SER A 223 2.06 -13.39 -18.73
N GLU A 224 3.21 -13.77 -19.25
CA GLU A 224 4.05 -14.80 -18.65
C GLU A 224 4.46 -14.46 -17.20
N SER A 225 4.65 -13.16 -16.92
CA SER A 225 4.91 -12.59 -15.59
C SER A 225 3.71 -12.79 -14.64
N GLU A 226 2.50 -12.44 -15.08
CA GLU A 226 1.26 -12.61 -14.31
C GLU A 226 1.02 -14.08 -13.93
N VAL A 227 1.25 -14.99 -14.88
CA VAL A 227 1.11 -16.43 -14.64
C VAL A 227 2.09 -16.90 -13.57
N ARG A 228 3.34 -16.42 -13.62
CA ARG A 228 4.34 -16.74 -12.60
C ARG A 228 3.98 -16.14 -11.24
N ALA A 229 3.59 -14.88 -11.15
CA ALA A 229 3.24 -14.23 -9.89
C ALA A 229 2.01 -14.88 -9.24
N ASN A 230 1.01 -15.26 -10.02
CA ASN A 230 -0.13 -16.03 -9.53
C ASN A 230 0.27 -17.43 -9.02
N ALA A 231 1.14 -18.14 -9.75
CA ALA A 231 1.66 -19.43 -9.31
C ALA A 231 2.50 -19.29 -8.02
N PHE A 232 3.33 -18.25 -7.94
CA PHE A 232 4.09 -17.89 -6.74
C PHE A 232 3.16 -17.66 -5.55
N ALA A 233 2.17 -16.75 -5.68
CA ALA A 233 1.26 -16.43 -4.59
C ALA A 233 0.50 -17.66 -4.09
N ALA A 234 0.03 -18.53 -5.00
CA ALA A 234 -0.64 -19.77 -4.65
C ALA A 234 0.29 -20.74 -3.90
N ALA A 235 1.51 -20.97 -4.40
CA ALA A 235 2.46 -21.90 -3.77
C ALA A 235 3.03 -21.34 -2.45
N PHE A 236 3.25 -20.04 -2.36
CA PHE A 236 3.79 -19.36 -1.19
C PHE A 236 2.78 -19.33 -0.04
N LEU A 237 1.50 -19.12 -0.32
CA LEU A 237 0.44 -19.14 0.68
C LEU A 237 -0.07 -20.54 1.02
N MET A 238 0.09 -21.49 0.10
CA MET A 238 -0.37 -22.87 0.25
C MET A 238 0.75 -23.85 -0.18
N PRO A 239 1.80 -24.00 0.65
CA PRO A 239 2.95 -24.85 0.35
C PRO A 239 2.53 -26.31 0.24
N GLU A 240 2.99 -27.02 -0.79
CA GLU A 240 2.55 -28.40 -1.07
C GLU A 240 2.79 -29.34 0.12
N PHE A 241 4.00 -29.30 0.69
CA PHE A 241 4.36 -30.12 1.83
C PHE A 241 3.44 -29.88 3.05
N GLU A 242 3.13 -28.61 3.34
CA GLU A 242 2.27 -28.24 4.47
C GLU A 242 0.82 -28.67 4.23
N LEU A 243 0.34 -28.59 2.99
CA LEU A 243 -1.00 -29.09 2.62
C LEU A 243 -1.08 -30.61 2.74
N GLN A 244 -0.05 -31.34 2.29
CA GLN A 244 0.02 -32.80 2.36
C GLN A 244 0.03 -33.28 3.82
N GLU A 245 0.88 -32.70 4.67
CA GLU A 245 0.91 -33.04 6.10
C GLU A 245 -0.43 -32.74 6.77
N TRP A 246 -1.01 -31.57 6.51
CA TRP A 246 -2.29 -31.19 7.12
C TRP A 246 -3.43 -32.13 6.72
N LEU A 247 -3.54 -32.47 5.43
CA LEU A 247 -4.58 -33.38 4.93
C LEU A 247 -4.38 -34.82 5.42
N PHE A 248 -3.13 -35.26 5.60
CA PHE A 248 -2.84 -36.57 6.20
C PHE A 248 -3.37 -36.65 7.64
N GLU A 249 -3.22 -35.57 8.41
CA GLU A 249 -3.66 -35.52 9.81
C GLU A 249 -5.18 -35.33 9.97
N HIS A 250 -5.80 -34.53 9.10
CA HIS A 250 -7.18 -34.05 9.29
C HIS A 250 -8.20 -34.62 8.30
N GLY A 251 -7.74 -35.30 7.25
CA GLY A 251 -8.59 -35.79 6.16
C GLY A 251 -8.90 -34.73 5.11
N SER A 252 -9.61 -35.14 4.06
CA SER A 252 -9.96 -34.31 2.90
C SER A 252 -11.48 -34.11 2.75
N GLU A 253 -12.24 -34.33 3.81
CA GLU A 253 -13.67 -34.06 3.86
C GLU A 253 -13.96 -32.56 3.77
N MET A 254 -15.17 -32.20 3.30
CA MET A 254 -15.52 -30.80 3.04
C MET A 254 -15.37 -29.87 4.27
N ASP A 255 -15.65 -30.36 5.49
CA ASP A 255 -15.46 -29.57 6.71
C ASP A 255 -13.97 -29.32 7.00
N ALA A 256 -13.12 -30.32 6.78
CA ALA A 256 -11.67 -30.17 6.88
C ALA A 256 -11.13 -29.18 5.85
N LEU A 257 -11.58 -29.25 4.59
CA LEU A 257 -11.19 -28.31 3.54
C LEU A 257 -11.64 -26.86 3.84
N CYS A 258 -12.86 -26.67 4.36
CA CYS A 258 -13.33 -25.36 4.82
C CYS A 258 -12.50 -24.82 5.99
N ARG A 259 -12.08 -25.70 6.90
CA ARG A 259 -11.22 -25.34 8.02
C ARG A 259 -9.84 -24.90 7.52
N LEU A 260 -9.24 -25.66 6.61
CA LEU A 260 -7.95 -25.35 6.00
C LEU A 260 -7.97 -24.00 5.27
N ALA A 261 -8.99 -23.74 4.45
CA ALA A 261 -9.14 -22.45 3.77
C ALA A 261 -9.24 -21.28 4.76
N THR A 262 -9.98 -21.49 5.85
CA THR A 262 -10.13 -20.50 6.92
C THR A 262 -8.80 -20.27 7.63
N ASP A 263 -8.07 -21.31 8.01
CA ASP A 263 -6.83 -21.21 8.77
C ASP A 263 -5.71 -20.54 7.96
N LEU A 264 -5.60 -20.86 6.67
CA LEU A 264 -4.63 -20.25 5.74
C LEU A 264 -5.02 -18.84 5.26
N ILE A 265 -6.26 -18.41 5.52
CA ILE A 265 -6.82 -17.12 5.07
C ILE A 265 -6.80 -17.02 3.54
N VAL A 266 -7.19 -18.11 2.86
CA VAL A 266 -7.30 -18.18 1.40
C VAL A 266 -8.76 -18.39 1.00
N SER A 267 -9.12 -18.06 -0.24
CA SER A 267 -10.47 -18.34 -0.72
C SER A 267 -10.67 -19.85 -0.93
N PRO A 268 -11.88 -20.40 -0.69
CA PRO A 268 -12.17 -21.79 -1.00
C PRO A 268 -11.89 -22.15 -2.47
N SER A 269 -12.16 -21.22 -3.40
CA SER A 269 -11.83 -21.39 -4.81
C SER A 269 -10.32 -21.55 -5.06
N ALA A 270 -9.49 -20.68 -4.49
CA ALA A 270 -8.03 -20.77 -4.65
C ALA A 270 -7.47 -22.08 -4.05
N LEU A 271 -7.96 -22.47 -2.86
CA LEU A 271 -7.57 -23.73 -2.24
C LEU A 271 -8.00 -24.93 -3.10
N ALA A 272 -9.23 -24.92 -3.63
CA ALA A 272 -9.74 -26.00 -4.49
C ALA A 272 -8.84 -26.22 -5.71
N TYR A 273 -8.47 -25.15 -6.42
CA TYR A 273 -7.56 -25.26 -7.56
C TYR A 273 -6.18 -25.73 -7.15
N ARG A 274 -5.63 -25.22 -6.04
CA ARG A 274 -4.30 -25.63 -5.55
C ARG A 274 -4.28 -27.12 -5.21
N LEU A 275 -5.24 -27.60 -4.42
CA LEU A 275 -5.32 -29.00 -4.01
C LEU A 275 -5.55 -29.93 -5.21
N TRP A 276 -6.41 -29.54 -6.15
CA TRP A 276 -6.66 -30.35 -7.35
C TRP A 276 -5.45 -30.41 -8.28
N ASN A 277 -4.73 -29.29 -8.48
CA ASN A 277 -3.51 -29.26 -9.29
C ASN A 277 -2.37 -30.07 -8.68
N LEU A 278 -2.37 -30.24 -7.35
CA LEU A 278 -1.44 -31.10 -6.61
C LEU A 278 -1.95 -32.55 -6.49
N GLU A 279 -3.07 -32.88 -7.12
CA GLU A 279 -3.70 -34.21 -7.08
C GLU A 279 -4.07 -34.68 -5.66
N LEU A 280 -4.29 -33.73 -4.73
CA LEU A 280 -4.63 -34.01 -3.33
C LEU A 280 -6.14 -34.19 -3.10
N ILE A 281 -6.96 -33.75 -4.05
CA ILE A 281 -8.42 -33.93 -4.05
C ILE A 281 -8.90 -34.26 -5.46
N ASP A 282 -10.06 -34.93 -5.55
CA ASP A 282 -10.69 -35.22 -6.83
C ASP A 282 -11.46 -34.01 -7.42
N ALA A 283 -11.95 -34.18 -8.65
CA ALA A 283 -12.70 -33.13 -9.34
C ALA A 283 -14.03 -32.78 -8.63
N GLN A 284 -14.67 -33.75 -7.96
CA GLN A 284 -15.93 -33.54 -7.26
C GLN A 284 -15.72 -32.65 -6.03
N ALA A 285 -14.70 -32.95 -5.21
CA ALA A 285 -14.32 -32.15 -4.05
C ALA A 285 -13.90 -30.74 -4.47
N LYS A 286 -13.14 -30.60 -5.57
CA LYS A 286 -12.79 -29.28 -6.16
C LYS A 286 -14.04 -28.47 -6.49
N ASP A 287 -14.98 -29.08 -7.22
CA ASP A 287 -16.18 -28.39 -7.68
C ASP A 287 -17.13 -28.05 -6.54
N GLN A 288 -17.18 -28.84 -5.47
CA GLN A 288 -17.94 -28.50 -4.27
C GLN A 288 -17.29 -27.34 -3.48
N LEU A 289 -15.97 -27.41 -3.25
CA LEU A 289 -15.25 -26.42 -2.45
C LEU A 289 -15.24 -25.05 -3.13
N ARG A 290 -15.04 -24.98 -4.45
CA ARG A 290 -14.97 -23.71 -5.18
C ARG A 290 -16.28 -22.93 -5.23
N GLN A 291 -17.41 -23.58 -4.94
CA GLN A 291 -18.74 -22.93 -4.91
C GLN A 291 -19.01 -22.21 -3.58
N LEU A 292 -18.20 -22.47 -2.56
CA LEU A 292 -18.32 -21.81 -1.27
C LEU A 292 -17.60 -20.45 -1.30
N SER A 293 -18.25 -19.44 -0.74
CA SER A 293 -17.58 -18.22 -0.33
C SER A 293 -16.77 -18.44 0.95
N SER A 294 -15.75 -17.60 1.18
CA SER A 294 -14.96 -17.65 2.42
C SER A 294 -15.83 -17.48 3.68
N ARG A 295 -16.94 -16.74 3.57
CA ARG A 295 -17.91 -16.55 4.66
C ARG A 295 -18.69 -17.84 4.95
N GLU A 296 -19.15 -18.54 3.91
CA GLU A 296 -19.85 -19.82 4.06
C GLU A 296 -18.92 -20.91 4.61
N ALA A 297 -17.68 -20.97 4.12
CA ALA A 297 -16.67 -21.88 4.65
C ALA A 297 -16.43 -21.64 6.15
N ALA A 298 -16.20 -20.39 6.56
CA ALA A 298 -16.01 -20.04 7.97
C ALA A 298 -17.24 -20.36 8.83
N ARG A 299 -18.46 -20.14 8.32
CA ARG A 299 -19.71 -20.49 9.03
C ARG A 299 -19.84 -22.01 9.23
N LYS A 300 -19.46 -22.80 8.23
CA LYS A 300 -19.55 -24.26 8.25
C LYS A 300 -18.66 -24.89 9.33
N VAL A 301 -17.55 -24.24 9.67
CA VAL A 301 -16.58 -24.70 10.68
C VAL A 301 -16.57 -23.83 11.94
N GLU A 302 -17.67 -23.11 12.20
CA GLU A 302 -17.88 -22.31 13.42
C GLU A 302 -16.80 -21.24 13.68
N CYS A 303 -16.18 -20.71 12.63
CA CYS A 303 -15.10 -19.70 12.69
C CYS A 303 -15.55 -18.30 12.24
N SER A 304 -16.84 -17.99 12.31
CA SER A 304 -17.41 -16.70 11.86
C SER A 304 -16.80 -15.49 12.56
N ASP A 305 -16.51 -15.57 13.87
CA ASP A 305 -15.93 -14.47 14.64
C ASP A 305 -14.49 -14.18 14.22
N LEU A 306 -13.70 -15.23 13.99
CA LEU A 306 -12.33 -15.12 13.49
C LEU A 306 -12.31 -14.52 12.08
N PHE A 307 -13.24 -14.95 11.22
CA PHE A 307 -13.41 -14.39 9.89
C PHE A 307 -13.75 -12.89 9.94
N ALA A 308 -14.67 -12.48 10.81
CA ALA A 308 -15.05 -11.07 10.99
C ALA A 308 -13.85 -10.20 11.44
N ARG A 309 -13.09 -10.65 12.45
CA ARG A 309 -11.90 -9.92 12.93
C ARG A 309 -10.83 -9.75 11.84
N ARG A 310 -10.63 -10.77 11.00
CA ARG A 310 -9.69 -10.71 9.88
C ARG A 310 -10.16 -9.72 8.81
N MET A 311 -11.45 -9.69 8.52
CA MET A 311 -12.05 -8.71 7.61
C MET A 311 -11.89 -7.28 8.15
N GLU A 312 -12.20 -7.04 9.41
CA GLU A 312 -11.98 -5.73 10.06
C GLU A 312 -10.51 -5.31 9.97
N SER A 313 -9.57 -6.21 10.27
CA SER A 313 -8.14 -5.91 10.18
C SER A 313 -7.67 -5.59 8.74
N ALA A 314 -8.30 -6.18 7.72
CA ALA A 314 -7.99 -5.93 6.32
C ALA A 314 -8.56 -4.58 5.82
N MET A 315 -9.56 -4.03 6.52
CA MET A 315 -10.16 -2.73 6.21
C MET A 315 -9.43 -1.55 6.87
N VAL A 316 -8.48 -1.81 7.78
CA VAL A 316 -7.73 -0.78 8.49
C VAL A 316 -6.46 -0.42 7.71
N PRO A 317 -6.27 0.86 7.31
CA PRO A 317 -5.01 1.34 6.74
C PRO A 317 -3.83 1.14 7.70
N LYS A 318 -2.67 0.74 7.17
CA LYS A 318 -1.44 0.47 7.90
C LYS A 318 -0.26 0.99 7.09
N ALA A 319 0.59 1.81 7.71
CA ALA A 319 1.89 2.17 7.14
C ALA A 319 2.90 1.01 7.33
N PRO A 320 3.97 0.96 6.52
CA PRO A 320 5.00 -0.07 6.68
C PRO A 320 5.63 0.00 8.07
N GLN A 321 5.73 -1.13 8.77
CA GLN A 321 6.27 -1.15 10.14
C GLN A 321 7.78 -0.95 10.13
N SER A 322 8.47 -1.49 9.14
CA SER A 322 9.89 -1.21 8.86
C SER A 322 10.13 0.29 8.69
N LEU A 323 9.34 0.95 7.85
CA LEU A 323 9.49 2.39 7.60
C LEU A 323 9.20 3.21 8.87
N LEU A 324 8.15 2.85 9.63
CA LEU A 324 7.86 3.49 10.92
C LEU A 324 9.03 3.36 11.90
N ARG A 325 9.58 2.16 12.06
CA ARG A 325 10.72 1.89 12.95
C ARG A 325 11.95 2.68 12.55
N ASP A 326 12.32 2.66 11.28
CA ASP A 326 13.53 3.34 10.80
C ASP A 326 13.36 4.86 10.86
N THR A 327 12.17 5.38 10.58
CA THR A 327 11.86 6.82 10.75
C THR A 327 11.93 7.23 12.22
N PHE A 328 11.45 6.40 13.14
CA PHE A 328 11.54 6.69 14.57
C PHE A 328 12.99 6.69 15.05
N ALA A 329 13.79 5.70 14.64
CA ALA A 329 15.22 5.64 14.98
C ALA A 329 15.98 6.88 14.46
N ALA A 330 15.73 7.30 13.22
CA ALA A 330 16.34 8.51 12.66
C ALA A 330 15.95 9.78 13.44
N PHE A 331 14.74 9.83 13.99
CA PHE A 331 14.30 10.91 14.87
C PHE A 331 15.01 10.88 16.22
N GLU A 332 15.12 9.71 16.86
CA GLU A 332 15.85 9.55 18.14
C GLU A 332 17.33 9.94 18.01
N GLU A 333 17.95 9.66 16.86
CA GLU A 333 19.31 10.06 16.54
C GLU A 333 19.46 11.55 16.15
N GLY A 334 18.35 12.29 16.06
CA GLY A 334 18.35 13.72 15.71
C GLY A 334 18.64 14.01 14.24
N LEU A 335 18.57 13.01 13.37
CA LEU A 335 18.82 13.14 11.93
C LEU A 335 17.63 13.75 11.19
N ILE A 336 16.42 13.54 11.71
CA ILE A 336 15.18 14.11 11.17
C ILE A 336 14.32 14.75 12.27
N THR A 337 13.36 15.58 11.87
CA THR A 337 12.33 16.07 12.79
C THR A 337 11.27 15.00 13.05
N LEU A 338 10.40 15.17 14.05
CA LEU A 338 9.28 14.25 14.32
C LEU A 338 8.22 14.19 13.19
N ARG A 339 8.24 15.15 12.25
CA ARG A 339 7.18 15.29 11.23
C ARG A 339 7.03 14.08 10.30
N PRO A 340 8.09 13.49 9.72
CA PRO A 340 7.93 12.32 8.86
C PRO A 340 7.35 11.11 9.61
N TYR A 341 7.74 10.90 10.87
CA TYR A 341 7.16 9.84 11.71
C TYR A 341 5.67 10.07 11.98
N ALA A 342 5.30 11.28 12.36
CA ALA A 342 3.89 11.66 12.56
C ALA A 342 3.06 11.52 11.27
N GLN A 343 3.64 11.86 10.11
CA GLN A 343 2.98 11.70 8.81
C GLN A 343 2.69 10.23 8.46
N LEU A 344 3.55 9.29 8.85
CA LEU A 344 3.32 7.85 8.67
C LEU A 344 2.18 7.33 9.55
N LEU A 345 2.02 7.90 10.75
CA LEU A 345 0.95 7.57 11.69
C LEU A 345 -0.37 8.30 11.41
N ASP A 346 -0.38 9.23 10.45
CA ASP A 346 -1.48 10.17 10.23
C ASP A 346 -1.86 10.95 11.51
N ALA A 347 -0.83 11.35 12.27
CA ALA A 347 -0.97 11.99 13.59
C ALA A 347 -0.46 13.45 13.58
N ASP A 348 -0.96 14.27 14.51
CA ASP A 348 -0.45 15.64 14.71
C ASP A 348 0.93 15.58 15.40
N PRO A 349 2.01 16.16 14.82
CA PRO A 349 3.35 16.14 15.41
C PRO A 349 3.46 16.83 16.77
N ARG A 350 2.51 17.68 17.17
CA ARG A 350 2.46 18.30 18.49
C ARG A 350 1.93 17.32 19.53
N LEU A 351 0.79 16.70 19.26
CA LEU A 351 0.18 15.71 20.15
C LEU A 351 1.12 14.51 20.33
N LEU A 352 1.71 14.03 19.25
CA LEU A 352 2.67 12.92 19.31
C LEU A 352 3.91 13.26 20.16
N ARG A 353 4.36 14.53 20.15
CA ARG A 353 5.48 14.96 21.01
C ARG A 353 5.11 14.95 22.48
N GLU A 354 3.88 15.34 22.83
CA GLU A 354 3.38 15.30 24.20
C GLU A 354 3.29 13.86 24.71
N GLU A 355 2.75 12.94 23.89
CA GLU A 355 2.66 11.51 24.22
C GLU A 355 4.05 10.85 24.43
N LEU A 356 5.03 11.19 23.59
CA LEU A 356 6.39 10.67 23.73
C LEU A 356 7.08 11.21 25.00
N ALA A 357 6.89 12.49 25.32
CA ALA A 357 7.43 13.08 26.54
C ALA A 357 6.82 12.46 27.81
N ASP A 358 5.52 12.19 27.81
CA ASP A 358 4.83 11.55 28.94
C ASP A 358 5.30 10.11 29.16
N ASN A 359 5.59 9.36 28.10
CA ASN A 359 6.12 8.00 28.17
C ASN A 359 7.57 7.95 28.69
N GLU A 360 8.44 8.89 28.30
CA GLU A 360 9.79 9.02 28.88
C GLU A 360 9.74 9.31 30.38
N VAL A 361 8.83 10.20 30.81
CA VAL A 361 8.64 10.52 32.23
C VAL A 361 8.08 9.33 33.02
N ALA A 362 7.24 8.49 32.40
CA ALA A 362 6.72 7.28 33.02
C ALA A 362 7.78 6.17 33.18
N LEU A 363 8.77 6.09 32.27
CA LEU A 363 9.88 5.13 32.34
C LEU A 363 10.98 5.55 33.34
N MET A 364 11.04 6.83 33.71
CA MET A 364 11.98 7.36 34.72
C MET A 364 11.44 7.35 36.16
N ARG A 365 10.19 6.90 36.37
CA ARG A 365 9.55 6.71 37.69
C ARG A 365 9.48 5.23 38.03
#